data_AF-A0A2V3JBU3-F1
#
_entry.id   AF-A0A2V3JBU3-F1
#
_cell.length_a   1.000
_cell.length_b   1.000
_cell.length_c   1.000
_cell.angle_alpha   90.00
_cell.angle_beta   90.00
_cell.angle_gamma   90.00
#
_symmetry.space_group_name_H-M   'P 1'
#
loop_
_entity.id
_entity.type
_entity.pdbx_description
1 polymer ?
#
loop_
_entity_poly.entity_id
_entity_poly.type
_entity_poly.pdbx_seq_one_letter_code
_entity_poly.pdbx_strand_id
1 'polypeptide(L)'
;MRQTFRTTVGIIALVCVLTPLLSTPGMISPSGLSLIDTQIQSSSGTGIFVKTKLDFADPEQMKNFPQKIGEWHSTSYDWSGVKQTLGADLVLSRAYRSPNYSSPVFFVIVQGSNLSSFHPPVVCYPALGYEIEEEGKVKIPVANASWAKGPWRSEKEGLLFRGELSAKKLVVVKRGEDGEITERRVVLYYFVKDERMSLPKEVTMVRVSALAPLSLSGSPQAVLEPVKKLAADSFPEMFEVKPKEKMVAEMLVSEHGVLGSAVIAVLVLAPVGYIIFPFVRRRRKEGEVE
;
A
#
# COMPACT_ATOMS: atom_id res chain seq x y z
N MET A 1 27.65 38.84 -16.88
CA MET A 1 26.47 37.96 -16.81
C MET A 1 25.29 38.78 -16.31
N ARG A 2 24.17 38.89 -17.06
CA ARG A 2 22.98 39.62 -16.59
C ARG A 2 22.52 39.02 -15.26
N GLN A 3 22.15 39.87 -14.30
CA GLN A 3 21.77 39.46 -12.94
C GLN A 3 20.68 38.37 -12.94
N THR A 4 19.72 38.48 -13.86
CA THR A 4 18.69 37.47 -14.11
C THR A 4 19.29 36.12 -14.47
N PHE A 5 20.22 36.04 -15.42
CA PHE A 5 20.87 34.79 -15.83
C PHE A 5 21.60 34.10 -14.66
N ARG A 6 22.31 34.87 -13.82
CA ARG A 6 22.99 34.30 -12.65
C ARG A 6 22.00 33.71 -11.64
N THR A 7 20.93 34.46 -11.34
CA THR A 7 19.87 34.00 -10.44
C THR A 7 19.21 32.74 -10.99
N THR A 8 18.92 32.69 -12.30
CA THR A 8 18.36 31.50 -12.95
C THR A 8 19.27 30.28 -12.81
N VAL A 9 20.57 30.43 -13.10
CA VAL A 9 21.55 29.33 -12.94
C VAL A 9 21.64 28.87 -11.47
N GLY A 10 21.64 29.80 -10.52
CA GLY A 10 21.65 29.48 -9.10
C GLY A 10 20.40 28.73 -8.63
N ILE A 11 19.21 29.13 -9.12
CA ILE A 11 17.95 28.43 -8.82
C ILE A 11 17.96 27.02 -9.41
N ILE A 12 18.39 26.87 -10.67
CA ILE A 12 18.50 25.55 -11.31
C ILE A 12 19.44 24.65 -10.50
N ALA A 13 20.62 25.15 -10.12
CA ALA A 13 21.56 24.39 -9.30
C ALA A 13 20.97 24.00 -7.93
N LEU A 14 20.23 24.91 -7.29
CA LEU A 14 19.56 24.62 -6.01
C LEU A 14 18.48 23.54 -6.17
N VAL A 15 17.67 23.60 -7.23
CA VAL A 15 16.66 22.56 -7.52
C VAL A 15 17.33 21.22 -7.79
N CYS A 16 18.42 21.19 -8.56
CA CYS A 16 19.19 19.97 -8.82
C CYS A 16 19.81 19.37 -7.56
N VAL A 17 20.07 20.16 -6.52
CA VAL A 17 20.56 19.68 -5.22
C VAL A 17 19.41 19.24 -4.31
N LEU A 18 18.36 20.04 -4.20
CA LEU A 18 17.24 19.75 -3.29
C LEU A 18 16.44 18.54 -3.74
N THR A 19 16.23 18.36 -5.05
CA THR A 19 15.47 17.24 -5.59
C THR A 19 16.03 15.89 -5.12
N PRO A 20 17.32 15.53 -5.32
CA PRO A 20 17.87 14.27 -4.83
C PRO A 20 17.95 14.22 -3.30
N LEU A 21 18.31 15.32 -2.61
CA LEU A 21 18.39 15.32 -1.15
C LEU A 21 17.04 15.03 -0.47
N LEU A 22 15.96 15.52 -1.06
CA LEU A 22 14.58 15.33 -0.59
C LEU A 22 13.92 14.09 -1.20
N SER A 23 14.58 13.40 -2.13
CA SER A 23 14.09 12.15 -2.68
C SER A 23 14.43 10.98 -1.75
N THR A 24 13.68 9.89 -1.88
CA THR A 24 14.01 8.61 -1.26
C THR A 24 14.64 7.66 -2.30
N PRO A 25 15.41 6.63 -1.90
CA PRO A 25 16.04 5.69 -2.82
C PRO A 25 15.05 5.00 -3.75
N GLY A 26 13.83 4.73 -3.30
CA GLY A 26 12.75 4.15 -4.08
C GLY A 26 12.08 5.11 -5.06
N MET A 27 12.31 6.42 -4.95
CA MET A 27 11.95 7.38 -6.02
C MET A 27 12.96 7.35 -7.17
N ILE A 28 14.20 6.91 -6.92
CA ILE A 28 15.33 6.94 -7.87
C ILE A 28 15.67 5.52 -8.38
N SER A 29 15.34 4.48 -7.61
CA SER A 29 15.56 3.06 -7.94
C SER A 29 14.27 2.40 -8.44
N PRO A 30 14.29 1.55 -9.48
CA PRO A 30 13.11 0.87 -10.01
C PRO A 30 12.42 -0.12 -9.05
N SER A 31 12.98 -0.38 -7.87
CA SER A 31 12.51 -1.47 -6.99
C SER A 31 11.20 -1.15 -6.23
N GLY A 32 10.09 -1.38 -6.95
CA GLY A 32 8.71 -1.70 -6.54
C GLY A 32 8.34 -1.53 -5.06
N LEU A 33 8.09 -0.30 -4.64
CA LEU A 33 7.38 -0.02 -3.41
C LEU A 33 5.89 0.03 -3.69
N SER A 34 5.12 -0.69 -2.88
CA SER A 34 3.67 -0.62 -2.90
C SER A 34 3.15 -0.14 -1.55
N LEU A 35 2.15 0.71 -1.62
CA LEU A 35 1.36 1.15 -0.49
C LEU A 35 0.13 0.25 -0.36
N ILE A 36 0.00 -0.43 0.77
CA ILE A 36 -1.26 -1.09 1.13
C ILE A 36 -2.14 -0.08 1.86
N ASP A 37 -3.37 0.08 1.39
CA ASP A 37 -4.28 1.10 1.88
C ASP A 37 -5.76 0.67 1.85
N THR A 38 -6.61 1.38 2.59
CA THR A 38 -8.06 1.22 2.61
C THR A 38 -8.79 2.05 1.55
N GLN A 39 -8.04 2.85 0.78
CA GLN A 39 -8.54 3.76 -0.26
C GLN A 39 -7.75 3.63 -1.56
N ILE A 40 -8.44 3.80 -2.69
CA ILE A 40 -7.86 3.67 -4.03
C ILE A 40 -7.00 4.89 -4.39
N GLN A 41 -7.59 6.10 -4.38
CA GLN A 41 -6.93 7.30 -4.93
C GLN A 41 -6.18 8.14 -3.88
N SER A 42 -6.65 8.21 -2.64
CA SER A 42 -6.02 8.99 -1.55
C SER A 42 -5.30 8.10 -0.54
N SER A 43 -4.34 8.67 0.20
CA SER A 43 -3.78 8.01 1.38
C SER A 43 -4.81 8.06 2.51
N SER A 44 -5.12 6.91 3.13
CA SER A 44 -6.00 6.91 4.30
C SER A 44 -5.31 7.35 5.60
N GLY A 45 -4.00 7.66 5.54
CA GLY A 45 -3.17 7.97 6.71
C GLY A 45 -2.77 6.75 7.54
N THR A 46 -3.33 5.57 7.26
CA THR A 46 -3.01 4.30 7.93
C THR A 46 -2.37 3.27 7.00
N GLY A 47 -1.87 3.71 5.85
CA GLY A 47 -1.26 2.84 4.86
C GLY A 47 0.10 2.30 5.31
N ILE A 48 0.46 1.12 4.82
CA ILE A 48 1.75 0.47 5.11
C ILE A 48 2.56 0.31 3.83
N PHE A 49 3.85 0.60 3.92
CA PHE A 49 4.79 0.41 2.82
C PHE A 49 5.31 -1.02 2.81
N VAL A 50 5.18 -1.66 1.66
CA VAL A 50 5.62 -3.03 1.43
C VAL A 50 6.32 -3.13 0.09
N LYS A 51 7.07 -4.20 -0.10
CA LYS A 51 7.52 -4.69 -1.39
C LYS A 51 6.69 -5.92 -1.74
N THR A 52 6.21 -6.02 -2.96
CA THR A 52 5.51 -7.22 -3.42
C THR A 52 6.52 -8.34 -3.68
N LYS A 53 6.18 -9.57 -3.28
CA LYS A 53 6.97 -10.78 -3.57
C LYS A 53 6.64 -11.39 -4.92
N LEU A 54 5.49 -11.01 -5.46
CA LEU A 54 4.99 -11.44 -6.75
C LEU A 54 4.56 -10.25 -7.58
N ASP A 55 4.51 -10.48 -8.89
CA ASP A 55 3.84 -9.60 -9.82
C ASP A 55 2.36 -9.98 -9.92
N PHE A 56 1.47 -9.13 -9.42
CA PHE A 56 0.02 -9.36 -9.46
C PHE A 56 -0.57 -9.28 -10.88
N ALA A 57 0.18 -8.73 -11.84
CA ALA A 57 -0.20 -8.69 -13.25
C ALA A 57 0.31 -9.92 -14.04
N ASP A 58 1.22 -10.73 -13.47
CA ASP A 58 1.77 -11.93 -14.12
C ASP A 58 0.85 -13.14 -13.90
N PRO A 59 0.18 -13.66 -14.96
CA PRO A 59 -0.73 -14.79 -14.83
C PRO A 59 -0.07 -16.08 -14.31
N GLU A 60 1.19 -16.34 -14.67
CA GLU A 60 1.87 -17.58 -14.26
C GLU A 60 2.29 -17.52 -12.79
N GLN A 61 2.79 -16.38 -12.31
CA GLN A 61 3.04 -16.20 -10.88
C GLN A 61 1.74 -16.31 -10.07
N MET A 62 0.67 -15.70 -10.56
CA MET A 62 -0.64 -15.73 -9.89
C MET A 62 -1.27 -17.12 -9.86
N LYS A 63 -1.10 -17.90 -10.93
CA LYS A 63 -1.50 -19.32 -10.98
C LYS A 63 -0.74 -20.14 -9.91
N ASN A 64 0.54 -19.84 -9.72
CA ASN A 64 1.42 -20.47 -8.75
C ASN A 64 1.28 -19.93 -7.32
N PHE A 65 0.37 -18.98 -7.06
CA PHE A 65 0.09 -18.53 -5.70
C PHE A 65 -0.18 -19.74 -4.78
N PRO A 66 0.22 -19.75 -3.50
CA PRO A 66 0.19 -20.97 -2.69
C PRO A 66 -1.23 -21.54 -2.48
N GLN A 67 -1.44 -22.80 -2.87
CA GLN A 67 -2.71 -23.48 -2.61
C GLN A 67 -2.87 -23.89 -1.13
N LYS A 68 -1.76 -23.99 -0.41
CA LYS A 68 -1.68 -24.23 1.02
C LYS A 68 -1.01 -23.05 1.70
N ILE A 69 -1.63 -22.52 2.75
CA ILE A 69 -1.11 -21.42 3.55
C ILE A 69 -1.28 -21.80 5.02
N GLY A 70 -0.19 -22.19 5.70
CA GLY A 70 -0.29 -22.78 7.03
C GLY A 70 -1.23 -24.00 7.05
N GLU A 71 -2.31 -23.91 7.83
CA GLU A 71 -3.35 -24.95 7.93
C GLU A 71 -4.43 -24.85 6.84
N TRP A 72 -4.45 -23.74 6.10
CA TRP A 72 -5.44 -23.49 5.06
C TRP A 72 -5.12 -24.26 3.78
N HIS A 73 -6.14 -24.89 3.21
CA HIS A 73 -6.05 -25.58 1.92
C HIS A 73 -7.12 -25.06 0.98
N SER A 74 -6.75 -24.75 -0.26
CA SER A 74 -7.68 -24.16 -1.22
C SER A 74 -8.14 -25.11 -2.31
N THR A 75 -9.35 -24.84 -2.79
CA THR A 75 -9.82 -25.26 -4.11
C THR A 75 -9.88 -24.03 -5.01
N SER A 76 -9.33 -24.16 -6.22
CA SER A 76 -9.40 -23.12 -7.24
C SER A 76 -10.67 -23.31 -8.07
N TYR A 77 -11.23 -22.20 -8.56
CA TYR A 77 -12.39 -22.20 -9.44
C TYR A 77 -12.02 -21.45 -10.72
N ASP A 78 -12.65 -21.81 -11.83
CA ASP A 78 -12.53 -21.03 -13.06
C ASP A 78 -13.41 -19.77 -12.95
N TRP A 79 -12.78 -18.60 -13.08
CA TRP A 79 -13.43 -17.29 -13.03
C TRP A 79 -13.24 -16.49 -14.34
N SER A 80 -12.93 -17.17 -15.44
CA SER A 80 -12.76 -16.58 -16.77
C SER A 80 -13.90 -15.62 -17.17
N GLY A 81 -15.16 -15.99 -16.92
CA GLY A 81 -16.32 -15.14 -17.20
C GLY A 81 -16.38 -13.86 -16.35
N VAL A 82 -15.95 -13.91 -15.09
CA VAL A 82 -15.93 -12.74 -14.20
C VAL A 82 -14.76 -11.82 -14.54
N LYS A 83 -13.61 -12.37 -14.92
CA LYS A 83 -12.49 -11.59 -15.46
C LYS A 83 -12.96 -10.72 -16.64
N GLN A 84 -13.67 -11.32 -17.59
CA GLN A 84 -14.19 -10.62 -18.78
C GLN A 84 -15.21 -9.55 -18.41
N THR A 85 -16.15 -9.86 -17.50
CA THR A 85 -17.20 -8.93 -17.06
C THR A 85 -16.64 -7.72 -16.32
N LEU A 86 -15.61 -7.93 -15.49
CA LEU A 86 -14.98 -6.85 -14.72
C LEU A 86 -14.00 -6.01 -15.54
N GLY A 87 -13.65 -6.43 -16.77
CA GLY A 87 -12.54 -5.83 -17.53
C GLY A 87 -11.23 -5.88 -16.75
N ALA A 88 -11.05 -6.90 -15.89
CA ALA A 88 -9.88 -7.05 -15.06
C ALA A 88 -8.76 -7.72 -15.85
N ASP A 89 -7.55 -7.20 -15.69
CA ASP A 89 -6.36 -7.78 -16.33
C ASP A 89 -6.04 -9.14 -15.71
N LEU A 90 -6.29 -9.29 -14.39
CA LEU A 90 -6.13 -10.55 -13.67
C LEU A 90 -7.15 -10.73 -12.53
N VAL A 91 -7.63 -11.97 -12.38
CA VAL A 91 -8.45 -12.41 -11.25
C VAL A 91 -7.91 -13.74 -10.73
N LEU A 92 -7.50 -13.77 -9.46
CA LEU A 92 -7.32 -15.01 -8.69
C LEU A 92 -8.47 -15.13 -7.71
N SER A 93 -9.11 -16.30 -7.65
CA SER A 93 -10.16 -16.56 -6.66
C SER A 93 -10.10 -18.01 -6.18
N ARG A 94 -10.07 -18.17 -4.85
CA ARG A 94 -9.90 -19.46 -4.18
C ARG A 94 -10.78 -19.55 -2.95
N ALA A 95 -11.30 -20.74 -2.68
CA ALA A 95 -11.94 -21.04 -1.39
C ALA A 95 -10.96 -21.82 -0.52
N TYR A 96 -10.46 -21.18 0.54
CA TYR A 96 -9.61 -21.81 1.54
C TYR A 96 -10.47 -22.42 2.65
N ARG A 97 -10.09 -23.63 3.09
CA ARG A 97 -10.69 -24.34 4.21
C ARG A 97 -9.62 -24.61 5.26
N SER A 98 -9.99 -24.53 6.53
CA SER A 98 -9.13 -24.87 7.66
C SER A 98 -9.82 -25.96 8.49
N PRO A 99 -9.08 -26.92 9.08
CA PRO A 99 -9.65 -27.87 10.04
C PRO A 99 -10.37 -27.20 11.21
N ASN A 100 -9.95 -25.99 11.56
CA ASN A 100 -10.45 -25.21 12.70
C ASN A 100 -11.67 -24.33 12.35
N TYR A 101 -12.15 -24.36 11.10
CA TYR A 101 -13.30 -23.57 10.65
C TYR A 101 -14.09 -24.28 9.55
N SER A 102 -15.36 -24.55 9.81
CA SER A 102 -16.21 -25.39 8.96
C SER A 102 -16.59 -24.75 7.62
N SER A 103 -16.67 -23.42 7.56
CA SER A 103 -17.08 -22.71 6.35
C SER A 103 -15.87 -22.33 5.49
N PRO A 104 -15.98 -22.35 4.15
CA PRO A 104 -14.92 -21.86 3.30
C PRO A 104 -14.73 -20.34 3.46
N VAL A 105 -13.48 -19.90 3.43
CA VAL A 105 -13.12 -18.49 3.34
C VAL A 105 -12.66 -18.21 1.91
N PHE A 106 -13.38 -17.32 1.22
CA PHE A 106 -13.11 -16.92 -0.14
C PHE A 106 -12.04 -15.83 -0.18
N PHE A 107 -10.93 -16.11 -0.84
CA PHE A 107 -9.81 -15.21 -1.06
C PHE A 107 -9.77 -14.82 -2.54
N VAL A 108 -9.76 -13.52 -2.81
CA VAL A 108 -9.77 -12.96 -4.17
C VAL A 108 -8.72 -11.89 -4.30
N ILE A 109 -7.96 -11.95 -5.38
CA ILE A 109 -7.08 -10.89 -5.85
C ILE A 109 -7.57 -10.45 -7.22
N VAL A 110 -7.83 -9.15 -7.37
CA VAL A 110 -8.19 -8.54 -8.66
C VAL A 110 -7.17 -7.45 -8.94
N GLN A 111 -6.52 -7.51 -10.09
CA GLN A 111 -5.65 -6.45 -10.58
C GLN A 111 -6.24 -5.88 -11.87
N GLY A 112 -6.15 -4.56 -12.00
CA GLY A 112 -6.58 -3.87 -13.21
C GLY A 112 -5.89 -2.53 -13.40
N SER A 113 -5.55 -2.25 -14.65
CA SER A 113 -5.05 -0.97 -15.16
C SER A 113 -6.17 0.02 -15.49
N ASN A 114 -7.38 -0.47 -15.75
CA ASN A 114 -8.55 0.38 -15.97
C ASN A 114 -9.24 0.74 -14.64
N LEU A 115 -8.77 1.80 -14.00
CA LEU A 115 -9.33 2.29 -12.74
C LEU A 115 -10.82 2.65 -12.83
N SER A 116 -11.32 3.04 -14.01
CA SER A 116 -12.72 3.43 -14.18
C SER A 116 -13.68 2.25 -14.08
N SER A 117 -13.23 1.05 -14.44
CA SER A 117 -13.99 -0.21 -14.27
C SER A 117 -13.80 -0.83 -12.89
N PHE A 118 -12.85 -0.32 -12.10
CA PHE A 118 -12.50 -0.90 -10.82
C PHE A 118 -13.33 -0.29 -9.68
N HIS A 119 -14.34 -1.01 -9.22
CA HIS A 119 -15.23 -0.55 -8.16
C HIS A 119 -14.91 -1.24 -6.83
N PRO A 120 -14.89 -0.52 -5.70
CA PRO A 120 -14.69 -1.13 -4.40
C PRO A 120 -15.90 -2.00 -4.01
N PRO A 121 -15.73 -3.01 -3.14
CA PRO A 121 -16.81 -3.89 -2.69
C PRO A 121 -18.06 -3.18 -2.16
N VAL A 122 -17.93 -2.00 -1.54
CA VAL A 122 -19.05 -1.16 -1.09
C VAL A 122 -19.98 -0.74 -2.24
N VAL A 123 -19.49 -0.72 -3.48
CA VAL A 123 -20.29 -0.47 -4.69
C VAL A 123 -20.74 -1.79 -5.33
N CYS A 124 -19.85 -2.79 -5.38
CA CYS A 124 -20.15 -4.05 -6.06
C CYS A 124 -21.26 -4.88 -5.39
N TYR A 125 -21.29 -4.95 -4.07
CA TYR A 125 -22.29 -5.77 -3.35
C TYR A 125 -23.72 -5.25 -3.56
N PRO A 126 -24.02 -3.95 -3.43
CA PRO A 126 -25.32 -3.39 -3.81
C PRO A 126 -25.74 -3.71 -5.23
N ALA A 127 -24.83 -3.61 -6.22
CA ALA A 127 -25.14 -3.95 -7.60
C ALA A 127 -25.49 -5.43 -7.81
N LEU A 128 -25.03 -6.31 -6.91
CA LEU A 128 -25.35 -7.75 -6.89
C LEU A 128 -26.61 -8.07 -6.06
N GLY A 129 -27.32 -7.05 -5.57
CA GLY A 129 -28.54 -7.19 -4.77
C GLY A 129 -28.29 -7.44 -3.28
N TYR A 130 -27.12 -7.06 -2.75
CA TYR A 130 -26.88 -7.09 -1.31
C TYR A 130 -27.10 -5.71 -0.67
N GLU A 131 -27.62 -5.70 0.54
CA GLU A 131 -27.63 -4.53 1.43
C GLU A 131 -26.38 -4.53 2.31
N ILE A 132 -25.89 -3.34 2.67
CA ILE A 132 -24.77 -3.18 3.59
C ILE A 132 -25.33 -2.96 5.00
N GLU A 133 -25.18 -3.94 5.88
CA GLU A 133 -25.57 -3.82 7.31
C GLU A 133 -24.53 -3.05 8.12
N GLU A 134 -23.23 -3.22 7.79
CA GLU A 134 -22.14 -2.60 8.54
C GLU A 134 -21.00 -2.22 7.58
N GLU A 135 -20.47 -1.00 7.69
CA GLU A 135 -19.17 -0.61 7.14
C GLU A 135 -18.24 -0.16 8.28
N GLY A 136 -16.98 -0.58 8.22
CA GLY A 136 -15.99 -0.19 9.21
C GLY A 136 -14.56 -0.42 8.75
N LYS A 137 -13.63 -0.25 9.68
CA LYS A 137 -12.22 -0.60 9.50
C LYS A 137 -11.81 -1.57 10.59
N VAL A 138 -10.97 -2.54 10.24
CA VAL A 138 -10.39 -3.49 11.18
C VAL A 138 -8.89 -3.52 11.05
N LYS A 139 -8.23 -3.73 12.18
CA LYS A 139 -6.82 -4.06 12.25
C LYS A 139 -6.67 -5.57 12.28
N ILE A 140 -5.78 -6.08 11.44
CA ILE A 140 -5.50 -7.49 11.27
C ILE A 140 -4.08 -7.74 11.78
N PRO A 141 -3.89 -8.48 12.87
CA PRO A 141 -2.57 -8.81 13.36
C PRO A 141 -1.91 -9.85 12.44
N VAL A 142 -0.84 -9.46 11.75
CA VAL A 142 0.04 -10.33 10.97
C VAL A 142 1.09 -10.91 11.92
N ALA A 143 0.86 -12.16 12.32
CA ALA A 143 1.75 -12.88 13.22
C ALA A 143 3.13 -13.07 12.61
N ASN A 144 4.14 -13.13 13.47
CA ASN A 144 5.51 -13.50 13.14
C ASN A 144 6.23 -12.54 12.16
N ALA A 145 6.48 -11.29 12.53
CA ALA A 145 7.28 -10.35 11.71
C ALA A 145 8.76 -10.79 11.48
N SER A 146 9.15 -12.03 11.81
CA SER A 146 10.47 -12.57 11.48
C SER A 146 10.69 -12.74 9.98
N TRP A 147 9.64 -13.02 9.18
CA TRP A 147 9.71 -12.97 7.71
C TRP A 147 10.00 -11.55 7.20
N ALA A 148 9.72 -10.53 8.01
CA ALA A 148 10.08 -9.15 7.72
C ALA A 148 11.51 -8.79 8.17
N LYS A 149 12.31 -9.70 8.76
CA LYS A 149 13.74 -9.51 9.09
C LYS A 149 14.64 -9.84 7.88
N GLY A 150 14.36 -9.26 6.72
CA GLY A 150 15.23 -9.41 5.55
C GLY A 150 16.58 -8.70 5.71
N PRO A 151 17.56 -8.95 4.82
CA PRO A 151 18.94 -8.39 4.86
C PRO A 151 19.00 -6.86 4.88
N TRP A 152 17.89 -6.21 4.52
CA TRP A 152 17.76 -4.77 4.34
C TRP A 152 17.21 -4.04 5.57
N ARG A 153 17.06 -4.70 6.73
CA ARG A 153 16.61 -4.06 7.97
C ARG A 153 17.75 -3.90 8.96
N SER A 154 17.94 -2.67 9.44
CA SER A 154 18.64 -2.44 10.70
C SER A 154 17.78 -2.86 11.90
N GLU A 155 18.37 -3.30 13.01
CA GLU A 155 17.64 -3.69 14.24
C GLU A 155 16.69 -2.61 14.78
N LYS A 156 16.99 -1.32 14.51
CA LYS A 156 16.15 -0.18 14.87
C LYS A 156 14.90 -0.01 13.98
N GLU A 157 14.92 -0.52 12.76
CA GLU A 157 13.84 -0.40 11.77
C GLU A 157 12.84 -1.56 11.80
N GLY A 158 13.18 -2.64 12.52
CA GLY A 158 12.25 -3.73 12.88
C GLY A 158 11.03 -3.27 13.71
N LEU A 159 11.02 -2.02 14.17
CA LEU A 159 9.99 -1.42 15.05
C LEU A 159 8.81 -0.75 14.31
N LEU A 160 8.86 -0.57 12.98
CA LEU A 160 7.86 0.23 12.25
C LEU A 160 6.63 -0.58 11.78
N PHE A 161 6.79 -1.84 11.40
CA PHE A 161 5.64 -2.71 11.17
C PHE A 161 5.24 -3.36 12.48
N ARG A 162 4.16 -2.85 13.06
CA ARG A 162 3.60 -3.37 14.33
C ARG A 162 2.96 -4.75 14.20
N GLY A 163 3.14 -5.43 13.06
CA GLY A 163 2.40 -6.64 12.75
C GLY A 163 0.92 -6.35 12.53
N GLU A 164 0.53 -5.17 12.04
CA GLU A 164 -0.88 -4.83 11.84
C GLU A 164 -1.14 -4.34 10.41
N LEU A 165 -2.11 -4.97 9.75
CA LEU A 165 -2.68 -4.55 8.47
C LEU A 165 -4.03 -3.87 8.73
N SER A 166 -4.26 -2.69 8.12
CA SER A 166 -5.57 -2.05 8.12
C SER A 166 -6.38 -2.49 6.90
N ALA A 167 -7.60 -2.98 7.11
CA ALA A 167 -8.53 -3.36 6.05
C ALA A 167 -9.90 -2.70 6.26
N LYS A 168 -10.62 -2.45 5.16
CA LYS A 168 -12.05 -2.14 5.25
C LYS A 168 -12.82 -3.40 5.58
N LYS A 169 -13.84 -3.27 6.43
CA LYS A 169 -14.80 -4.31 6.80
C LYS A 169 -16.16 -3.93 6.22
N LEU A 170 -16.82 -4.89 5.61
CA LEU A 170 -18.24 -4.83 5.30
C LEU A 170 -18.95 -6.06 5.87
N VAL A 171 -20.15 -5.87 6.40
CA VAL A 171 -21.13 -6.94 6.58
C VAL A 171 -22.25 -6.67 5.60
N VAL A 172 -22.46 -7.62 4.68
CA VAL A 172 -23.46 -7.49 3.61
C VAL A 172 -24.47 -8.61 3.72
N VAL A 173 -25.71 -8.32 3.39
CA VAL A 173 -26.82 -9.27 3.44
C VAL A 173 -27.62 -9.28 2.16
N LYS A 174 -28.16 -10.43 1.81
CA LYS A 174 -29.16 -10.57 0.74
C LYS A 174 -30.47 -11.00 1.38
N ARG A 175 -31.56 -10.33 1.01
CA ARG A 175 -32.90 -10.62 1.51
C ARG A 175 -33.73 -11.36 0.45
N GLY A 176 -34.57 -12.28 0.92
CA GLY A 176 -35.61 -12.91 0.12
C GLY A 176 -36.79 -11.97 -0.12
N GLU A 177 -37.78 -12.43 -0.89
CA GLU A 177 -39.01 -11.68 -1.17
C GLU A 177 -39.86 -11.43 0.09
N ASP A 178 -39.71 -12.28 1.09
CA ASP A 178 -40.32 -12.18 2.43
C ASP A 178 -39.59 -11.21 3.37
N GLY A 179 -38.47 -10.64 2.93
CA GLY A 179 -37.62 -9.74 3.72
C GLY A 179 -36.64 -10.46 4.65
N GLU A 180 -36.68 -11.80 4.71
CA GLU A 180 -35.77 -12.61 5.53
C GLU A 180 -34.37 -12.65 4.93
N ILE A 181 -33.36 -12.73 5.79
CA ILE A 181 -31.96 -12.74 5.34
C ILE A 181 -31.62 -14.13 4.80
N THR A 182 -31.44 -14.23 3.49
CA THR A 182 -31.06 -15.47 2.79
C THR A 182 -29.55 -15.68 2.73
N GLU A 183 -28.77 -14.60 2.79
CA GLU A 183 -27.31 -14.67 2.84
C GLU A 183 -26.78 -13.53 3.70
N ARG A 184 -25.77 -13.82 4.53
CA ARG A 184 -24.97 -12.81 5.20
C ARG A 184 -23.49 -13.11 4.96
N ARG A 185 -22.69 -12.09 4.68
CA ARG A 185 -21.27 -12.23 4.37
C ARG A 185 -20.45 -11.17 5.08
N VAL A 186 -19.34 -11.59 5.68
CA VAL A 186 -18.32 -10.70 6.23
C VAL A 186 -17.22 -10.57 5.20
N VAL A 187 -16.83 -9.34 4.88
CA VAL A 187 -15.88 -9.01 3.82
C VAL A 187 -14.81 -8.10 4.37
N LEU A 188 -13.55 -8.51 4.23
CA LEU A 188 -12.39 -7.67 4.44
C LEU A 188 -11.72 -7.39 3.11
N TYR A 189 -11.30 -6.14 2.88
CA TYR A 189 -10.53 -5.82 1.69
C TYR A 189 -9.60 -4.64 1.89
N TYR A 190 -8.55 -4.61 1.06
CA TYR A 190 -7.55 -3.55 0.99
C TYR A 190 -7.00 -3.46 -0.44
N PHE A 191 -6.36 -2.34 -0.74
CA PHE A 191 -5.76 -2.06 -2.03
C PHE A 191 -4.24 -2.03 -1.92
N VAL A 192 -3.57 -2.51 -2.95
CA VAL A 192 -2.13 -2.40 -3.18
C VAL A 192 -1.96 -1.47 -4.38
N LYS A 193 -1.20 -0.39 -4.21
CA LYS A 193 -0.96 0.62 -5.24
C LYS A 193 0.50 1.07 -5.25
N ASP A 194 0.99 1.53 -6.40
CA ASP A 194 2.32 2.14 -6.50
C ASP A 194 2.32 3.50 -5.80
N GLU A 195 3.21 3.67 -4.82
CA GLU A 195 3.34 4.91 -4.04
C GLU A 195 3.90 6.09 -4.86
N ARG A 196 4.65 5.81 -5.93
CA ARG A 196 5.35 6.85 -6.72
C ARG A 196 4.40 7.76 -7.48
N MET A 197 3.14 7.35 -7.61
CA MET A 197 2.15 8.06 -8.41
C MET A 197 1.03 8.58 -7.52
N SER A 198 0.75 9.88 -7.64
CA SER A 198 -0.44 10.51 -7.05
C SER A 198 -1.75 9.92 -7.61
N LEU A 199 -1.70 9.32 -8.81
CA LEU A 199 -2.76 8.51 -9.39
C LEU A 199 -2.17 7.15 -9.81
N PRO A 200 -2.58 6.03 -9.20
CA PRO A 200 -2.03 4.73 -9.54
C PRO A 200 -2.45 4.34 -10.95
N LYS A 201 -1.51 3.92 -11.82
CA LYS A 201 -1.85 3.38 -13.15
C LYS A 201 -2.52 2.01 -13.08
N GLU A 202 -2.25 1.28 -12.01
CA GLU A 202 -2.75 -0.05 -11.74
C GLU A 202 -3.12 -0.15 -10.27
N VAL A 203 -4.22 -0.84 -9.99
CA VAL A 203 -4.68 -1.11 -8.62
C VAL A 203 -4.90 -2.59 -8.48
N THR A 204 -4.36 -3.15 -7.40
CA THR A 204 -4.69 -4.50 -6.97
C THR A 204 -5.59 -4.41 -5.74
N MET A 205 -6.71 -5.11 -5.74
CA MET A 205 -7.54 -5.33 -4.56
C MET A 205 -7.32 -6.74 -4.07
N VAL A 206 -7.06 -6.88 -2.79
CA VAL A 206 -7.14 -8.15 -2.09
C VAL A 206 -8.41 -8.14 -1.24
N ARG A 207 -9.22 -9.18 -1.39
CA ARG A 207 -10.48 -9.37 -0.68
C ARG A 207 -10.53 -10.74 -0.04
N VAL A 208 -10.89 -10.80 1.23
CA VAL A 208 -11.12 -12.03 1.98
C VAL A 208 -12.54 -11.99 2.53
N SER A 209 -13.33 -13.04 2.33
CA SER A 209 -14.73 -13.04 2.76
C SER A 209 -15.23 -14.42 3.12
N ALA A 210 -16.22 -14.51 3.99
CA ALA A 210 -16.88 -15.76 4.35
C ALA A 210 -18.37 -15.55 4.63
N LEU A 211 -19.15 -16.60 4.43
CA LEU A 211 -20.56 -16.61 4.80
C LEU A 211 -20.69 -16.64 6.32
N ALA A 212 -21.57 -15.80 6.85
CA ALA A 212 -21.95 -15.85 8.25
C ALA A 212 -23.20 -16.74 8.43
N PRO A 213 -23.28 -17.52 9.51
CA PRO A 213 -24.48 -18.26 9.84
C PRO A 213 -25.69 -17.31 9.95
N LEU A 214 -26.85 -17.76 9.48
CA LEU A 214 -28.10 -17.00 9.54
C LEU A 214 -28.79 -17.08 10.91
N SER A 215 -28.33 -17.99 11.80
CA SER A 215 -28.90 -18.14 13.13
C SER A 215 -28.65 -16.91 14.01
N LEU A 216 -29.62 -16.54 14.84
CA LEU A 216 -29.54 -15.43 15.81
C LEU A 216 -28.34 -15.54 16.80
N SER A 217 -27.81 -16.74 17.01
CA SER A 217 -26.61 -17.02 17.82
C SER A 217 -25.29 -16.89 17.05
N GLY A 218 -25.34 -16.87 15.72
CA GLY A 218 -24.18 -16.77 14.83
C GLY A 218 -23.80 -15.30 14.61
N SER A 219 -23.01 -14.74 15.51
CA SER A 219 -22.55 -13.36 15.37
C SER A 219 -21.62 -13.20 14.14
N PRO A 220 -21.76 -12.13 13.33
CA PRO A 220 -20.78 -11.76 12.31
C PRO A 220 -19.34 -11.70 12.84
N GLN A 221 -19.17 -11.41 14.14
CA GLN A 221 -17.88 -11.43 14.82
C GLN A 221 -17.25 -12.82 14.87
N ALA A 222 -18.03 -13.90 14.97
CA ALA A 222 -17.52 -15.27 14.95
C ALA A 222 -16.86 -15.63 13.61
N VAL A 223 -17.32 -15.02 12.52
CA VAL A 223 -16.77 -15.21 11.16
C VAL A 223 -15.59 -14.28 10.91
N LEU A 224 -15.55 -13.12 11.58
CA LEU A 224 -14.51 -12.12 11.40
C LEU A 224 -13.11 -12.67 11.73
N GLU A 225 -12.96 -13.47 12.79
CA GLU A 225 -11.65 -13.98 13.21
C GLU A 225 -11.03 -14.96 12.21
N PRO A 226 -11.74 -15.98 11.68
CA PRO A 226 -11.25 -16.81 10.58
C PRO A 226 -10.86 -16.00 9.33
N VAL A 227 -11.65 -14.99 8.96
CA VAL A 227 -11.39 -14.12 7.80
C VAL A 227 -10.13 -13.27 8.02
N LYS A 228 -9.98 -12.67 9.21
CA LYS A 228 -8.76 -11.95 9.61
C LYS A 228 -7.55 -12.88 9.60
N LYS A 229 -7.71 -14.11 10.12
CA LYS A 229 -6.63 -15.08 10.19
C LYS A 229 -6.12 -15.47 8.80
N LEU A 230 -7.00 -15.77 7.83
CA LEU A 230 -6.54 -16.03 6.47
C LEU A 230 -5.88 -14.81 5.83
N ALA A 231 -6.42 -13.61 6.05
CA ALA A 231 -5.80 -12.37 5.56
C ALA A 231 -4.40 -12.15 6.17
N ALA A 232 -4.22 -12.46 7.45
CA ALA A 232 -2.93 -12.42 8.13
C ALA A 232 -1.96 -13.47 7.60
N ASP A 233 -2.41 -14.72 7.48
CA ASP A 233 -1.57 -15.86 7.08
C ASP A 233 -1.14 -15.76 5.59
N SER A 234 -1.96 -15.15 4.74
CA SER A 234 -1.64 -14.92 3.32
C SER A 234 -0.74 -13.71 3.08
N PHE A 235 -0.63 -12.79 4.04
CA PHE A 235 0.16 -11.57 3.90
C PHE A 235 1.64 -11.84 3.57
N PRO A 236 2.35 -12.75 4.26
CA PRO A 236 3.77 -13.03 4.01
C PRO A 236 4.03 -13.75 2.68
N GLU A 237 3.00 -14.35 2.08
CA GLU A 237 3.07 -14.92 0.74
C GLU A 237 3.07 -13.83 -0.34
N MET A 238 2.45 -12.69 -0.04
CA MET A 238 2.32 -11.57 -0.98
C MET A 238 3.39 -10.49 -0.82
N PHE A 239 3.88 -10.28 0.39
CA PHE A 239 4.62 -9.06 0.72
C PHE A 239 5.87 -9.33 1.56
N GLU A 240 6.87 -8.48 1.34
CA GLU A 240 7.99 -8.22 2.24
C GLU A 240 7.80 -6.82 2.83
N VAL A 241 7.97 -6.63 4.14
CA VAL A 241 7.86 -5.27 4.70
C VAL A 241 9.17 -4.53 4.55
N LYS A 242 9.15 -3.42 3.83
CA LYS A 242 10.25 -2.45 3.85
C LYS A 242 10.05 -1.44 4.99
N PRO A 243 11.12 -0.95 5.63
CA PRO A 243 11.00 0.24 6.46
C PRO A 243 10.54 1.43 5.60
N LYS A 244 9.93 2.42 6.25
CA LYS A 244 9.67 3.71 5.61
C LYS A 244 11.00 4.24 5.07
N GLU A 245 11.07 4.54 3.78
CA GLU A 245 12.30 5.04 3.20
C GLU A 245 12.65 6.40 3.80
N LYS A 246 13.91 6.53 4.20
CA LYS A 246 14.50 7.81 4.59
C LYS A 246 14.78 8.65 3.36
N MET A 247 14.74 9.97 3.49
CA MET A 247 15.28 10.85 2.45
C MET A 247 16.79 10.66 2.33
N VAL A 248 17.38 10.94 1.16
CA VAL A 248 18.85 10.89 0.97
C VAL A 248 19.56 11.78 1.99
N ALA A 249 18.98 12.94 2.33
CA ALA A 249 19.48 13.80 3.40
C ALA A 249 19.48 13.11 4.78
N GLU A 250 18.39 12.43 5.14
CA GLU A 250 18.29 11.69 6.41
C GLU A 250 19.28 10.52 6.45
N MET A 251 19.48 9.83 5.32
CA MET A 251 20.49 8.77 5.18
C MET A 251 21.89 9.29 5.43
N LEU A 252 22.29 10.38 4.76
CA LEU A 252 23.58 11.04 4.95
C LEU A 252 23.85 11.37 6.41
N VAL A 253 22.87 11.95 7.11
CA VAL A 253 22.98 12.27 8.54
C VAL A 253 23.03 11.01 9.39
N SER A 254 22.23 9.99 9.09
CA SER A 254 22.18 8.77 9.89
C SER A 254 23.43 7.89 9.78
N GLU A 255 24.07 7.86 8.61
CA GLU A 255 25.26 7.06 8.34
C GLU A 255 26.56 7.81 8.69
N HIS A 256 26.61 9.12 8.45
CA HIS A 256 27.84 9.92 8.57
C HIS A 256 27.77 10.99 9.67
N GLY A 257 26.65 11.10 10.39
CA GLY A 257 26.48 12.02 11.51
C GLY A 257 26.74 13.48 11.13
N VAL A 258 27.63 14.13 11.90
CA VAL A 258 28.03 15.53 11.69
C VAL A 258 28.59 15.77 10.28
N LEU A 259 29.31 14.80 9.73
CA LEU A 259 29.92 14.92 8.41
C LEU A 259 28.85 14.91 7.31
N GLY A 260 27.81 14.10 7.46
CA GLY A 260 26.63 14.11 6.59
C GLY A 260 25.89 15.45 6.62
N SER A 261 25.67 16.01 7.82
CA SER A 261 25.07 17.34 7.99
C SER A 261 25.92 18.45 7.33
N ALA A 262 27.25 18.38 7.44
CA ALA A 262 28.15 19.34 6.82
C ALA A 262 28.09 19.28 5.29
N VAL A 263 28.06 18.07 4.70
CA VAL A 263 27.91 17.89 3.26
C VAL A 263 26.60 18.48 2.75
N ILE A 264 25.48 18.22 3.43
CA ILE A 264 24.17 18.80 3.10
C ILE A 264 24.23 20.33 3.15
N ALA A 265 24.83 20.88 4.22
CA ALA A 265 24.99 22.33 4.36
C ALA A 265 25.79 22.92 3.20
N VAL A 266 26.92 22.32 2.81
CA VAL A 266 27.73 22.80 1.67
C VAL A 266 26.95 22.74 0.36
N LEU A 267 26.26 21.62 0.10
CA LEU A 267 25.48 21.43 -1.12
C LEU A 267 24.37 22.47 -1.28
N VAL A 268 23.71 22.87 -0.18
CA VAL A 268 22.65 23.88 -0.19
C VAL A 268 23.21 25.30 -0.17
N LEU A 269 24.25 25.56 0.63
CA LEU A 269 24.81 26.91 0.80
C LEU A 269 25.59 27.40 -0.42
N ALA A 270 26.22 26.52 -1.19
CA ALA A 270 26.93 26.91 -2.41
C ALA A 270 26.04 27.61 -3.46
N PRO A 271 24.91 27.03 -3.90
CA PRO A 271 23.99 27.70 -4.83
C PRO A 271 23.30 28.92 -4.20
N VAL A 272 22.94 28.87 -2.92
CA VAL A 272 22.37 30.03 -2.21
C VAL A 272 23.36 31.19 -2.15
N GLY A 273 24.62 30.91 -1.81
CA GLY A 273 25.71 31.88 -1.81
C GLY A 273 25.94 32.48 -3.20
N TYR A 274 25.90 31.67 -4.25
CA TYR A 274 26.01 32.15 -5.64
C TYR A 274 24.91 33.14 -6.05
N ILE A 275 23.68 32.92 -5.56
CA ILE A 275 22.56 33.84 -5.78
C ILE A 275 22.80 35.16 -5.03
N ILE A 276 23.11 35.08 -3.73
CA ILE A 276 23.10 36.21 -2.78
C ILE A 276 24.40 37.03 -2.80
N PHE A 277 25.56 36.43 -3.08
CA PHE A 277 26.89 37.06 -2.95
C PHE A 277 26.99 38.47 -3.58
N PRO A 278 26.41 38.71 -4.76
CA PRO A 278 26.53 40.01 -5.41
C PRO A 278 25.54 41.06 -4.92
N PHE A 279 24.46 40.66 -4.24
CA PHE A 279 23.59 41.60 -3.51
C PHE A 279 24.30 42.15 -2.28
N VAL A 280 25.01 41.27 -1.54
CA VAL A 280 25.80 41.67 -0.37
C VAL A 280 26.97 42.54 -0.79
N ARG A 281 27.68 42.18 -1.87
CA ARG A 281 28.80 42.98 -2.39
C ARG A 281 28.35 44.36 -2.91
N ARG A 282 27.16 44.45 -3.48
CA ARG A 282 26.60 45.73 -3.97
C ARG A 282 26.22 46.64 -2.80
N ARG A 283 25.52 46.13 -1.79
CA ARG A 283 25.22 46.89 -0.56
C ARG A 283 26.48 47.33 0.20
N ARG A 284 27.51 46.48 0.26
CA ARG A 284 28.76 46.83 0.94
C ARG A 284 29.52 47.95 0.22
N LYS A 285 29.48 47.97 -1.11
CA LYS A 285 30.01 49.10 -1.91
C LYS A 285 29.16 50.37 -1.77
N GLU A 286 27.85 50.25 -1.62
CA GLU A 286 26.97 51.41 -1.42
C GLU A 286 27.12 52.01 -0.01
N GLY A 287 27.45 51.20 1.02
CA GLY A 287 27.72 51.68 2.39
C GLY A 287 29.18 52.04 2.70
N GLU A 288 30.13 51.83 1.78
CA GLU A 288 31.51 52.35 1.86
C GLU A 288 31.66 53.71 1.15
N VAL A 289 30.58 54.24 0.56
CA VAL A 289 30.54 55.50 -0.20
C VAL A 289 29.70 56.58 0.52
N GLU A 290 29.17 56.28 1.72
CA GLU A 290 28.70 57.27 2.71
C GLU A 290 29.78 57.56 3.74
#